data_AF-A0A2H9NZT0-F1
#
_entry.id   AF-A0A2H9NZT0-F1
#
_cell.length_a   1.000
_cell.length_b   1.000
_cell.length_c   1.000
_cell.angle_alpha   90.00
_cell.angle_beta   90.00
_cell.angle_gamma   90.00
#
_symmetry.space_group_name_H-M   'P 1'
#
loop_
_entity.id
_entity.type
_entity.pdbx_description
1 polymer ?
#
loop_
_entity_poly.entity_id
_entity_poly.type
_entity_poly.pdbx_seq_one_letter_code
_entity_poly.pdbx_strand_id
1 'polypeptide(L)'
;MSNNFYERTVTINDPEGIHERPSGAIALLAREYLGRVELDYEGMTVNAKNDMFVQSLGGLYEHSITVRVSPEHDKAQKTLDKLTELISSEEMTSSSTLLLTANQVLRSN
;
A
#
# COMPACT_ATOMS: atom_id res chain seq x y z
N MET A 1 5.75 16.35 19.82
CA MET A 1 4.57 16.06 18.98
C MET A 1 4.52 14.55 18.84
N SER A 2 3.54 13.85 19.44
CA SER A 2 3.36 12.45 19.09
C SER A 2 2.89 12.42 17.63
N ASN A 3 3.68 11.81 16.75
CA ASN A 3 3.24 11.52 15.39
C ASN A 3 2.15 10.45 15.50
N ASN A 4 0.91 10.86 15.69
CA ASN A 4 -0.21 9.92 15.80
C ASN A 4 -0.54 9.43 14.40
N PHE A 5 -0.46 8.13 14.16
CA PHE A 5 -0.87 7.47 12.92
C PHE A 5 -2.03 6.51 13.24
N TYR A 6 -2.94 6.35 12.28
CA TYR A 6 -3.72 5.11 12.23
C TYR A 6 -2.81 4.04 11.65
N GLU A 7 -2.70 2.91 12.35
CA GLU A 7 -1.79 1.83 11.93
C GLU A 7 -2.46 0.47 11.99
N ARG A 8 -2.04 -0.42 11.09
CA ARG A 8 -2.48 -1.81 11.05
C ARG A 8 -1.36 -2.68 10.50
N THR A 9 -1.02 -3.72 11.25
CA THR A 9 -0.12 -4.78 10.77
C THR A 9 -0.94 -5.85 10.07
N VAL A 10 -0.51 -6.25 8.88
CA VAL A 10 -1.11 -7.34 8.11
C VAL A 10 -0.05 -8.31 7.61
N THR A 11 -0.46 -9.54 7.35
CA THR A 11 0.36 -10.55 6.67
C THR A 11 0.24 -10.37 5.17
N ILE A 12 1.35 -10.48 4.45
CA ILE A 12 1.39 -10.53 2.99
C ILE A 12 1.00 -11.95 2.57
N ASN A 13 -0.20 -12.10 1.99
CA ASN A 13 -0.78 -13.41 1.70
C ASN A 13 -0.66 -13.85 0.23
N ASP A 14 -0.25 -12.95 -0.66
CA ASP A 14 0.02 -13.30 -2.05
C ASP A 14 1.38 -14.02 -2.14
N PRO A 15 1.46 -15.21 -2.78
CA PRO A 15 2.71 -15.96 -2.91
C PRO A 15 3.81 -15.24 -3.70
N GLU A 16 3.48 -14.30 -4.59
CA GLU A 16 4.47 -13.49 -5.31
C GLU A 16 5.04 -12.34 -4.45
N GLY A 17 4.44 -12.07 -3.28
CA GLY A 17 4.85 -10.99 -2.38
C GLY A 17 4.65 -9.59 -2.96
N ILE A 18 5.36 -8.60 -2.41
CA ILE A 18 5.34 -7.22 -2.90
C ILE A 18 6.44 -7.04 -3.94
N HIS A 19 6.04 -7.08 -5.22
CA HIS A 19 6.89 -6.77 -6.36
C HIS A 19 6.31 -5.58 -7.16
N GLU A 20 6.71 -5.41 -8.42
CA GLU A 20 6.36 -4.22 -9.22
C GLU A 20 4.85 -3.94 -9.33
N ARG A 21 4.02 -4.97 -9.52
CA ARG A 21 2.57 -4.81 -9.72
C ARG A 21 1.88 -4.34 -8.42
N PRO A 22 1.99 -5.04 -7.27
CA PRO A 22 1.49 -4.54 -5.99
C PRO A 22 2.07 -3.17 -5.60
N SER A 23 3.36 -2.92 -5.85
CA SER A 23 3.98 -1.64 -5.49
C SER A 23 3.35 -0.46 -6.23
N GLY A 24 3.11 -0.62 -7.54
CA GLY A 24 2.40 0.39 -8.34
C GLY A 24 0.96 0.62 -7.86
N ALA A 25 0.23 -0.44 -7.53
CA ALA A 25 -1.14 -0.37 -7.03
C ALA A 25 -1.23 0.31 -5.66
N ILE A 26 -0.35 -0.07 -4.72
CA ILE A 26 -0.22 0.54 -3.40
C ILE A 26 0.06 2.04 -3.54
N ALA A 27 1.04 2.41 -4.38
CA ALA A 27 1.38 3.81 -4.60
C ALA A 27 0.23 4.59 -5.23
N LEU A 28 -0.51 3.99 -6.15
CA LEU A 28 -1.70 4.61 -6.73
C LEU A 28 -2.75 4.92 -5.66
N LEU A 29 -3.10 3.93 -4.83
CA LEU A 29 -4.07 4.09 -3.74
C LEU A 29 -3.59 5.09 -2.69
N ALA A 30 -2.31 5.04 -2.31
CA ALA A 30 -1.72 5.97 -1.34
C ALA A 30 -1.74 7.42 -1.85
N ARG A 31 -1.54 7.65 -3.17
CA ARG A 31 -1.58 8.98 -3.79
C ARG A 31 -2.98 9.62 -3.79
N GLU A 32 -4.05 8.83 -3.66
CA GLU A 32 -5.42 9.36 -3.49
C GLU A 32 -5.59 10.09 -2.15
N TYR A 33 -4.75 9.79 -1.16
CA TYR A 33 -4.80 10.40 0.15
C TYR A 33 -3.92 11.66 0.21
N LEU A 34 -4.44 12.73 0.80
CA LEU A 34 -3.70 14.00 0.93
C LEU A 34 -2.59 13.92 1.98
N GLY A 35 -2.83 13.24 3.10
CA GLY A 35 -1.88 13.12 4.21
C GLY A 35 -0.75 12.12 3.97
N ARG A 36 -0.01 11.79 5.02
CA ARG A 36 1.11 10.83 4.97
C ARG A 36 0.59 9.40 4.95
N VAL A 37 1.22 8.58 4.13
CA VAL A 37 1.00 7.12 4.06
C VAL A 37 2.38 6.48 4.06
N GLU A 38 2.62 5.59 5.02
CA GLU A 38 3.89 4.94 5.23
C GLU A 38 3.71 3.42 5.32
N LEU A 39 4.72 2.68 4.87
CA LEU A 39 4.84 1.25 5.11
C LEU A 39 6.08 1.02 5.95
N ASP A 40 5.97 0.17 6.97
CA ASP A 40 7.06 -0.28 7.83
C ASP A 40 7.19 -1.79 7.71
N TYR A 41 8.36 -2.22 7.22
CA TYR A 41 8.71 -3.61 7.02
C TYR A 41 10.15 -3.84 7.50
N GLU A 42 10.34 -4.80 8.40
CA GLU A 42 11.66 -5.14 8.97
C GLU A 42 12.45 -3.92 9.50
N GLY A 43 11.75 -2.94 10.08
CA GLY A 43 12.37 -1.72 10.63
C GLY A 43 12.72 -0.66 9.59
N MET A 44 12.41 -0.89 8.31
CA MET A 44 12.50 0.11 7.25
C MET A 44 11.13 0.76 7.02
N THR A 45 11.05 2.07 7.25
CA THR A 45 9.85 2.86 6.94
C THR A 45 10.02 3.63 5.64
N VAL A 46 9.08 3.49 4.71
CA VAL A 46 9.09 4.20 3.42
C VAL A 46 7.78 4.93 3.15
N ASN A 47 7.86 5.95 2.29
CA ASN A 47 6.67 6.65 1.78
C ASN A 47 5.92 5.77 0.79
N ALA A 48 4.71 5.34 1.14
CA ALA A 48 3.89 4.44 0.34
C ALA A 48 3.44 5.07 -1.00
N LYS A 49 3.54 6.39 -1.16
CA LYS A 49 3.22 7.10 -2.42
C LYS A 49 4.33 6.97 -3.47
N ASN A 50 5.46 6.34 -3.16
CA ASN A 50 6.54 6.08 -4.10
C ASN A 50 6.66 4.57 -4.33
N ASP A 51 6.23 4.11 -5.50
CA ASP A 51 6.23 2.70 -5.91
C ASP A 51 7.63 2.10 -5.92
N MET A 52 8.68 2.84 -6.30
CA MET A 52 10.06 2.35 -6.23
C MET A 52 10.50 2.08 -4.78
N PHE A 53 10.10 2.92 -3.83
CA PHE A 53 10.43 2.70 -2.42
C PHE A 53 9.63 1.55 -1.83
N VAL A 54 8.35 1.41 -2.19
CA VAL A 54 7.53 0.26 -1.80
C VAL A 54 8.14 -1.04 -2.33
N GLN A 55 8.53 -1.08 -3.61
CA GLN A 55 9.18 -2.24 -4.22
C GLN A 55 10.50 -2.59 -3.52
N SER A 56 11.28 -1.58 -3.13
CA SER A 56 12.56 -1.78 -2.45
C SER A 56 12.45 -2.42 -1.06
N LEU A 57 11.26 -2.40 -0.44
CA LEU A 57 11.03 -3.12 0.82
C LEU A 57 11.13 -4.65 0.66
N GLY A 58 10.89 -5.18 -0.55
CA GLY A 58 11.01 -6.61 -0.81
C GLY A 58 10.09 -7.47 0.07
N GLY A 59 8.85 -7.03 0.31
CA GLY A 59 7.90 -7.73 1.19
C GLY A 59 7.64 -9.16 0.72
N LEU A 60 7.92 -10.14 1.58
CA LEU A 60 7.82 -11.56 1.27
C LEU A 60 6.49 -12.16 1.71
N TYR A 61 6.06 -13.22 1.03
CA TYR A 61 4.92 -14.05 1.43
C TYR A 61 5.06 -14.51 2.89
N GLU A 62 3.94 -14.52 3.62
CA GLU A 62 3.82 -14.85 5.06
C GLU A 62 4.52 -13.88 6.03
N HIS A 63 5.21 -12.85 5.54
CA HIS A 63 5.78 -11.82 6.41
C HIS A 63 4.75 -10.76 6.80
N SER A 64 4.99 -10.09 7.92
CA SER A 64 4.17 -9.00 8.43
C SER A 64 4.69 -7.63 7.98
N ILE A 65 3.77 -6.76 7.60
CA ILE A 65 4.05 -5.37 7.22
C ILE A 65 3.05 -4.43 7.92
N THR A 66 3.52 -3.28 8.40
CA THR A 66 2.67 -2.28 9.05
C THR A 66 2.35 -1.16 8.09
N VAL A 67 1.06 -0.92 7.87
CA VAL A 67 0.56 0.25 7.13
C VAL A 67 0.26 1.36 8.13
N ARG A 68 0.75 2.58 7.86
CA ARG A 68 0.52 3.76 8.70
C ARG A 68 -0.07 4.91 7.87
N VAL A 69 -1.13 5.55 8.35
CA VAL A 69 -1.80 6.68 7.69
C VAL A 69 -2.00 7.83 8.67
N SER A 70 -1.58 9.05 8.31
CA SER A 70 -1.77 10.21 9.18
C SER A 70 -3.25 10.56 9.30
N PRO A 71 -3.74 11.00 10.48
CA PRO A 71 -5.16 11.25 10.73
C PRO A 71 -5.65 12.61 10.22
N GLU A 72 -4.83 13.36 9.48
CA GLU A 72 -5.05 14.78 9.16
C GLU A 72 -6.24 15.04 8.22
N HIS A 73 -6.75 14.03 7.52
CA HIS A 73 -7.84 14.17 6.55
C HIS A 73 -8.90 13.07 6.66
N ASP A 74 -10.13 13.39 6.29
CA ASP A 74 -11.35 12.58 6.47
C ASP A 74 -11.31 11.17 5.83
N LYS A 75 -10.34 10.93 4.94
CA LYS A 75 -10.16 9.64 4.25
C LYS A 75 -9.13 8.72 4.92
N ALA A 76 -8.50 9.13 6.01
CA ALA A 76 -7.37 8.40 6.61
C ALA A 76 -7.70 6.93 6.91
N GLN A 77 -8.80 6.67 7.62
CA GLN A 77 -9.23 5.31 7.98
C GLN A 77 -9.56 4.48 6.74
N LYS A 78 -10.28 5.06 5.77
CA LYS A 78 -10.63 4.40 4.51
C LYS A 78 -9.39 4.06 3.67
N THR A 79 -8.38 4.93 3.68
CA THR A 79 -7.09 4.67 3.03
C THR A 79 -6.35 3.52 3.71
N LEU A 80 -6.31 3.49 5.04
CA LEU A 80 -5.73 2.38 5.80
C LEU A 80 -6.43 1.07 5.44
N ASP A 81 -7.77 1.05 5.46
CA ASP A 81 -8.56 -0.14 5.16
C ASP A 81 -8.26 -0.68 3.76
N LYS A 82 -8.38 0.16 2.72
CA LYS A 82 -8.09 -0.24 1.34
C LYS A 82 -6.68 -0.82 1.15
N LEU A 83 -5.68 -0.18 1.75
CA LEU A 83 -4.29 -0.63 1.63
C LEU A 83 -4.07 -1.96 2.33
N THR A 84 -4.61 -2.11 3.53
CA THR A 84 -4.46 -3.36 4.30
C THR A 84 -5.23 -4.52 3.67
N GLU A 85 -6.39 -4.25 3.08
CA GLU A 85 -7.18 -5.22 2.31
C GLU A 85 -6.41 -5.69 1.07
N LEU A 86 -5.83 -4.76 0.30
CA LEU A 86 -5.01 -5.12 -0.86
C LEU A 86 -3.81 -5.99 -0.46
N ILE A 87 -3.06 -5.59 0.57
CA ILE A 87 -1.81 -6.26 0.98
C ILE A 87 -2.08 -7.65 1.59
N SER A 88 -3.17 -7.81 2.33
CA SER A 88 -3.56 -9.09 2.95
C SER A 88 -4.37 -10.00 2.03
N SER A 89 -4.61 -9.61 0.78
CA SER A 89 -5.29 -10.45 -0.19
C SER A 89 -4.35 -11.51 -0.74
N GLU A 90 -4.84 -12.75 -0.88
CA GLU A 90 -4.16 -13.81 -1.66
C GLU A 90 -4.14 -13.50 -3.16
N GLU A 91 -5.01 -12.59 -3.61
CA GLU A 91 -5.15 -12.15 -5.00
C GLU A 91 -4.52 -10.76 -5.22
N MET A 92 -3.63 -10.30 -4.34
CA MET A 92 -3.02 -8.97 -4.39
C MET A 92 -2.46 -8.67 -5.79
N THR A 93 -1.78 -9.63 -6.41
CA THR A 93 -1.18 -9.52 -7.73
C THR A 93 -2.23 -9.35 -8.83
N SER A 94 -3.29 -10.16 -8.81
CA SER A 94 -4.42 -10.08 -9.74
C SER A 94 -5.15 -8.74 -9.59
N SER A 95 -5.51 -8.37 -8.36
CA SER A 95 -6.20 -7.10 -8.03
C SER A 95 -5.38 -5.89 -8.44
N SER A 96 -4.06 -5.92 -8.22
CA SER A 96 -3.15 -4.85 -8.61
C SER A 96 -3.09 -4.67 -10.13
N THR A 97 -3.04 -5.78 -10.87
CA THR A 97 -3.03 -5.76 -12.34
C THR A 97 -4.29 -5.10 -12.91
N LEU A 98 -5.46 -5.48 -12.39
CA LEU A 98 -6.74 -4.90 -12.80
C LEU A 98 -6.82 -3.40 -12.48
N LEU A 99 -6.41 -3.01 -11.27
CA LEU A 99 -6.43 -1.62 -10.82
C LEU A 99 -5.52 -0.73 -11.67
N LEU A 100 -4.31 -1.19 -12.00
CA LEU A 100 -3.39 -0.46 -12.86
C LEU A 100 -3.91 -0.35 -14.30
N THR A 101 -4.49 -1.43 -14.83
CA THR A 101 -5.08 -1.44 -16.19
C THR A 101 -6.25 -0.47 -16.28
N ALA A 102 -7.16 -0.48 -15.31
CA ALA A 102 -8.30 0.45 -15.26
C ALA A 102 -7.84 1.92 -15.21
N ASN A 103 -6.82 2.23 -14.40
CA ASN A 103 -6.27 3.59 -14.31
C ASN A 103 -5.58 4.03 -15.61
N GLN A 104 -4.92 3.14 -16.35
CA GLN A 104 -4.35 3.47 -17.66
C GLN A 104 -5.42 3.80 -18.70
N VAL A 105 -6.53 3.05 -18.72
CA VAL A 105 -7.67 3.32 -19.60
C VAL A 105 -8.31 4.67 -19.27
N LEU A 106 -8.48 4.99 -17.99
CA LEU A 106 -9.06 6.28 -17.55
C LEU A 106 -8.18 7.47 -17.93
N ARG A 107 -6.85 7.31 -18.00
CA ARG A 107 -5.91 8.38 -18.39
C ARG A 107 -5.77 8.56 -19.89
N SER A 108 -6.26 7.61 -20.68
CA SER A 108 -6.15 7.62 -22.15
C SER A 108 -7.40 8.20 -22.83
N ASN A 109 -8.41 8.61 -22.06
CA ASN A 109 -9.65 9.27 -22.50
C ASN A 109 -9.70 10.70 -21.95
#